data_AF-A0A525HMK6-F1
#
_entry.id   AF-A0A525HMK6-F1
#
_cell.length_a   1.000
_cell.length_b   1.000
_cell.length_c   1.000
_cell.angle_alpha   90.00
_cell.angle_beta   90.00
_cell.angle_gamma   90.00
#
_symmetry.space_group_name_H-M   'P 1'
#
loop_
_entity.id
_entity.type
_entity.pdbx_description
1 polymer ?
#
loop_
_entity_poly.entity_id
_entity_poly.type
_entity_poly.pdbx_seq_one_letter_code
_entity_poly.pdbx_strand_id
1 'polypeptide(L)'
;MSDRLANVAMPPDRAVPTRLGNWVFEGKATLLRLRRSGRELADPVKRHRAGQALADAPVLARVTSPLWTSQGGAKDRALNAGKIQNLRAAIAGLDGIEVGVGEVLSFWRQVGKPLKRRGFVEGRELREGCMIATVGGGLCQLSNALYEAAVDAGLEVVERHAHTRIVPGSRAAAGRDATVFWNYLDFRVRSRHAFRIDATLSADALDVTVRGFGEGAIAPTPAFLTGSAAHDCLSCGQVSCHRHNPDTEPVDAPTAWLVDAATPEFAALYRACADEADLLMLPSRRFGRQASGWPTVAPERTTDIAVLQRSLALRTAAKGTPRAALLLAADARLAKAYARRLSAQYTHLVIAQPLLPHLWRLGALRGRSFEVLLDRLPIDALHDLLDTAAERHPDSPTLGDFRAPASVAQAEREALGAATRLITPHRAVAACFPRDRVEVIDWLPAPALAAQRDGKTFLFAGPALARKGVHAMRAAIAGLDARLAIERPGEDQPGFWGDLDVQLQTDAPDQLAGVILPALVEHNPRTLLRALAAGLPVIATPACGLPAQPGLTLIPANDPAALRDAMQHALDSAPA
;
A
#
# COMPACT_ATOMS: atom_id res chain seq x y z
N MET A 1 31.68 -27.17 31.05
CA MET A 1 30.34 -27.12 31.71
C MET A 1 29.26 -26.84 30.65
N SER A 2 29.25 -27.67 29.61
CA SER A 2 28.31 -27.68 28.49
C SER A 2 27.75 -29.09 28.47
N ASP A 3 26.52 -29.28 28.97
CA ASP A 3 25.65 -30.48 28.82
C ASP A 3 24.59 -30.56 29.93
N ARG A 4 23.75 -29.53 30.09
CA ARG A 4 22.55 -29.61 30.96
C ARG A 4 21.29 -28.96 30.37
N LEU A 5 21.19 -28.86 29.04
CA LEU A 5 19.98 -28.40 28.35
C LEU A 5 19.48 -29.34 27.25
N ALA A 6 20.05 -30.54 27.14
CA ALA A 6 19.47 -31.60 26.32
C ALA A 6 18.46 -32.39 27.16
N ASN A 7 17.22 -32.47 26.67
CA ASN A 7 16.12 -33.31 27.16
C ASN A 7 15.56 -32.98 28.55
N VAL A 8 14.78 -31.89 28.65
CA VAL A 8 13.58 -31.95 29.50
C VAL A 8 12.52 -32.67 28.69
N ALA A 9 12.49 -34.00 28.80
CA ALA A 9 11.37 -34.80 28.32
C ALA A 9 10.11 -34.32 29.05
N MET A 10 9.13 -33.80 28.30
CA MET A 10 7.78 -33.53 28.80
C MET A 10 7.18 -34.83 29.35
N PRO A 11 6.46 -34.82 30.49
CA PRO A 11 5.91 -36.03 31.08
C PRO A 11 4.97 -36.77 30.09
N PRO A 12 4.98 -38.11 30.08
CA PRO A 12 4.44 -38.95 29.01
C PRO A 12 2.91 -39.04 28.99
N ASP A 13 2.19 -38.41 29.92
CA ASP A 13 0.74 -38.56 30.05
C ASP A 13 0.00 -37.29 29.63
N ARG A 14 0.02 -37.02 28.32
CA ARG A 14 -0.82 -35.98 27.73
C ARG A 14 -2.18 -36.60 27.39
N ALA A 15 -3.14 -36.46 28.30
CA ALA A 15 -4.52 -36.81 27.99
C ALA A 15 -4.98 -36.06 26.72
N VAL A 16 -5.39 -36.80 25.70
CA VAL A 16 -5.91 -36.24 24.44
C VAL A 16 -7.11 -35.35 24.80
N PRO A 17 -7.13 -34.07 24.36
CA PRO A 17 -8.26 -33.19 24.65
C PRO A 17 -9.58 -33.85 24.23
N THR A 18 -10.56 -33.90 25.14
CA THR A 18 -11.89 -34.47 24.88
C THR A 18 -12.91 -33.38 24.56
N ARG A 19 -13.99 -33.75 23.85
CA ARG A 19 -15.11 -32.82 23.59
C ARG A 19 -15.74 -32.36 24.90
N LEU A 20 -15.90 -33.25 25.88
CA LEU A 20 -16.43 -32.93 27.21
C LEU A 20 -15.54 -31.91 27.94
N GLY A 21 -14.22 -32.10 27.91
CA GLY A 21 -13.27 -31.14 28.47
C GLY A 21 -13.41 -29.75 27.84
N ASN A 22 -13.65 -29.68 26.53
CA ASN A 22 -13.87 -28.42 25.83
C ASN A 22 -15.18 -27.71 26.27
N TRP A 23 -16.27 -28.46 26.47
CA TRP A 23 -17.52 -27.92 27.00
C TRP A 23 -17.37 -27.38 28.43
N VAL A 24 -16.69 -28.12 29.30
CA VAL A 24 -16.40 -27.68 30.67
C VAL A 24 -15.56 -26.40 30.66
N PHE A 25 -14.55 -26.32 29.78
CA PHE A 25 -13.73 -25.13 29.60
C PHE A 25 -14.57 -23.92 29.16
N GLU A 26 -15.42 -24.06 28.13
CA GLU A 26 -16.27 -22.96 27.67
C GLU A 26 -17.30 -22.52 28.71
N GLY A 27 -17.83 -23.45 29.51
CA GLY A 27 -18.69 -23.13 30.65
C GLY A 27 -17.98 -22.26 31.69
N LYS A 28 -16.78 -22.67 32.12
CA LYS A 28 -15.94 -21.89 33.05
C LYS A 28 -15.57 -20.53 32.48
N ALA A 29 -15.11 -20.47 31.22
CA ALA A 29 -14.78 -19.24 30.55
C ALA A 29 -15.99 -18.29 30.47
N THR A 30 -17.19 -18.81 30.23
CA THR A 30 -18.42 -18.02 30.19
C THR A 30 -18.75 -17.40 31.54
N LEU A 31 -18.66 -18.17 32.63
CA LEU A 31 -18.86 -17.64 33.98
C LEU A 31 -17.83 -16.54 34.33
N LEU A 32 -16.56 -16.74 33.99
CA LEU A 32 -15.50 -15.76 34.20
C LEU A 32 -15.73 -14.48 33.38
N ARG A 33 -16.19 -14.60 32.13
CA ARG A 33 -16.60 -13.47 31.28
C ARG A 33 -17.77 -12.69 31.90
N LEU A 34 -18.79 -13.38 32.41
CA LEU A 34 -19.93 -12.74 33.09
C LEU A 34 -19.50 -12.01 34.35
N ARG A 35 -18.67 -12.65 35.19
CA ARG A 35 -18.11 -12.03 36.40
C ARG A 35 -17.27 -10.79 36.07
N ARG A 36 -16.44 -10.85 35.02
CA ARG A 36 -15.65 -9.70 34.57
C ARG A 36 -16.55 -8.56 34.08
N SER A 37 -17.54 -8.87 33.25
CA SER A 37 -18.50 -7.88 32.77
C SER A 37 -19.27 -7.22 33.92
N GLY A 38 -19.67 -7.97 34.95
CA GLY A 38 -20.28 -7.40 36.15
C GLY A 38 -19.37 -6.42 36.90
N ARG A 39 -18.08 -6.76 37.04
CA ARG A 39 -17.08 -5.86 37.63
C ARG A 39 -16.87 -4.59 36.80
N GLU A 40 -16.78 -4.73 35.47
CA GLU A 40 -16.58 -3.58 34.57
C GLU A 40 -17.84 -2.71 34.41
N LEU A 41 -19.02 -3.22 34.77
CA LEU A 41 -20.22 -2.39 34.90
C LEU A 41 -20.18 -1.53 36.17
N ALA A 42 -19.63 -2.07 37.26
CA ALA A 42 -19.46 -1.33 38.52
C ALA A 42 -18.30 -0.33 38.47
N ASP A 43 -17.20 -0.69 37.82
CA ASP A 43 -16.01 0.15 37.63
C ASP A 43 -15.54 0.12 36.17
N PRO A 44 -16.07 1.01 35.31
CA PRO A 44 -15.83 0.96 33.88
C PRO A 44 -14.44 1.47 33.50
N VAL A 45 -13.70 0.65 32.74
CA VAL A 45 -12.42 1.09 32.15
C VAL A 45 -12.66 1.95 30.91
N LYS A 46 -12.02 3.11 30.87
CA LYS A 46 -12.09 4.06 29.75
C LYS A 46 -11.43 3.48 28.49
N ARG A 47 -12.03 3.77 27.33
CA ARG A 47 -11.41 3.54 26.02
C ARG A 47 -10.67 4.80 25.60
N HIS A 48 -9.41 4.66 25.23
CA HIS A 48 -8.53 5.77 24.84
C HIS A 48 -8.62 6.03 23.34
N ARG A 49 -8.44 7.29 22.93
CA ARG A 49 -8.52 7.73 21.53
C ARG A 49 -7.12 7.99 20.97
N ALA A 50 -6.99 7.84 19.66
CA ALA A 50 -5.81 8.31 18.96
C ALA A 50 -5.69 9.83 19.09
N GLY A 51 -4.49 10.33 19.37
CA GLY A 51 -4.18 11.75 19.50
C GLY A 51 -2.96 12.15 18.67
N GLN A 52 -2.51 13.39 18.83
CA GLN A 52 -1.24 13.88 18.29
C GLN A 52 -0.44 14.67 19.34
N ALA A 53 -0.98 14.86 20.55
CA ALA A 53 -0.34 15.69 21.57
C ALA A 53 0.98 15.08 22.07
N LEU A 54 1.12 13.76 21.96
CA LEU A 54 2.31 13.00 22.37
C LEU A 54 3.00 12.32 21.18
N ALA A 55 2.68 12.70 19.93
CA ALA A 55 3.30 12.09 18.75
C ALA A 55 4.82 12.32 18.72
N ASP A 56 5.24 13.54 19.07
CA ASP A 56 6.65 13.95 19.13
C ASP A 56 7.28 13.79 20.52
N ALA A 57 6.56 13.18 21.46
CA ALA A 57 7.11 12.92 22.80
C ALA A 57 8.29 11.93 22.73
N PRO A 58 9.25 12.03 23.68
CA PRO A 58 10.39 11.13 23.76
C PRO A 58 9.97 9.66 23.79
N VAL A 59 10.75 8.81 23.13
CA VAL A 59 10.58 7.35 23.19
C VAL A 59 11.09 6.86 24.54
N LEU A 60 10.19 6.29 25.35
CA LEU A 60 10.53 5.69 26.65
C LEU A 60 10.99 4.24 26.48
N ALA A 61 10.35 3.50 25.58
CA ALA A 61 10.70 2.12 25.26
C ALA A 61 10.27 1.74 23.84
N ARG A 62 10.99 0.80 23.24
CA ARG A 62 10.64 0.19 21.96
C ARG A 62 10.90 -1.31 22.00
N VAL A 63 9.92 -2.08 21.56
CA VAL A 63 10.00 -3.52 21.44
C VAL A 63 9.65 -3.93 20.02
N THR A 64 10.59 -4.60 19.36
CA THR A 64 10.42 -5.20 18.04
C THR A 64 10.27 -6.70 18.21
N SER A 65 9.39 -7.38 17.47
CA SER A 65 9.30 -8.83 17.44
C SER A 65 9.04 -9.40 16.04
N PRO A 66 9.73 -10.47 15.63
CA PRO A 66 9.55 -11.06 14.30
C PRO A 66 8.14 -11.63 14.12
N LEU A 67 7.56 -11.42 12.94
CA LEU A 67 6.27 -11.97 12.54
C LEU A 67 6.37 -13.42 12.09
N TRP A 68 7.49 -13.76 11.45
CA TRP A 68 7.77 -15.07 10.88
C TRP A 68 8.83 -15.77 11.74
N THR A 69 8.41 -16.75 12.53
CA THR A 69 9.29 -17.42 13.53
C THR A 69 9.33 -18.94 13.40
N SER A 70 8.59 -19.52 12.46
CA SER A 70 8.55 -20.97 12.22
C SER A 70 8.70 -21.28 10.73
N GLN A 71 9.46 -22.34 10.42
CA GLN A 71 9.55 -22.95 9.09
C GLN A 71 8.62 -24.17 9.01
N GLY A 72 7.34 -23.98 9.34
CA GLY A 72 6.34 -25.05 9.22
C GLY A 72 5.84 -25.23 7.78
N GLY A 73 5.02 -26.25 7.56
CA GLY A 73 4.39 -26.54 6.26
C GLY A 73 3.32 -25.50 5.85
N ALA A 74 2.64 -25.78 4.73
CA ALA A 74 1.60 -24.95 4.09
C ALA A 74 0.64 -24.27 5.09
N LYS A 75 0.18 -25.06 6.04
CA LYS A 75 -0.85 -24.66 6.99
C LYS A 75 -0.32 -23.83 8.14
N ASP A 76 0.91 -24.10 8.61
CA ASP A 76 1.56 -23.20 9.56
C ASP A 76 1.76 -21.82 8.92
N ARG A 77 2.16 -21.77 7.65
CA ARG A 77 2.23 -20.51 6.88
C ARG A 77 0.87 -19.81 6.84
N ALA A 78 -0.21 -20.53 6.50
CA ALA A 78 -1.56 -19.96 6.47
C ALA A 78 -2.03 -19.43 7.84
N LEU A 79 -1.76 -20.17 8.92
CA LEU A 79 -2.11 -19.76 10.29
C LEU A 79 -1.23 -18.62 10.81
N ASN A 80 0.03 -18.53 10.37
CA ASN A 80 0.89 -17.37 10.60
C ASN A 80 0.37 -16.13 9.87
N ALA A 81 -0.02 -16.27 8.60
CA ALA A 81 -0.64 -15.19 7.84
C ALA A 81 -1.95 -14.72 8.51
N GLY A 82 -2.75 -15.67 9.00
CA GLY A 82 -3.94 -15.40 9.81
C GLY A 82 -3.64 -14.67 11.13
N LYS A 83 -2.57 -15.05 11.84
CA LYS A 83 -2.05 -14.30 13.00
C LYS A 83 -1.72 -12.86 12.61
N ILE A 84 -1.00 -12.63 11.52
CA ILE A 84 -0.62 -11.28 11.09
C ILE A 84 -1.86 -10.43 10.79
N GLN A 85 -2.87 -11.00 10.14
CA GLN A 85 -4.18 -10.35 9.95
C GLN A 85 -4.86 -10.00 11.29
N ASN A 86 -4.81 -10.88 12.29
CA ASN A 86 -5.36 -10.61 13.62
C ASN A 86 -4.60 -9.51 14.35
N LEU A 87 -3.27 -9.50 14.26
CA LEU A 87 -2.42 -8.43 14.80
C LEU A 87 -2.77 -7.09 14.14
N ARG A 88 -2.86 -7.05 12.81
CA ARG A 88 -3.29 -5.88 12.04
C ARG A 88 -4.65 -5.35 12.50
N ALA A 89 -5.63 -6.23 12.70
CA ALA A 89 -6.95 -5.86 13.19
C ALA A 89 -6.95 -5.33 14.63
N ALA A 90 -6.11 -5.90 15.52
CA ALA A 90 -6.00 -5.45 16.91
C ALA A 90 -5.26 -4.12 17.03
N ILE A 91 -4.19 -3.93 16.26
CA ILE A 91 -3.39 -2.70 16.22
C ILE A 91 -4.23 -1.49 15.83
N ALA A 92 -5.24 -1.65 14.97
CA ALA A 92 -6.15 -0.56 14.62
C ALA A 92 -6.88 0.07 15.83
N GLY A 93 -6.93 -0.61 16.99
CA GLY A 93 -7.47 -0.06 18.24
C GLY A 93 -6.42 0.46 19.22
N LEU A 94 -5.13 0.24 18.95
CA LEU A 94 -4.01 0.52 19.87
C LEU A 94 -3.02 1.54 19.33
N ASP A 95 -2.87 1.62 18.01
CA ASP A 95 -1.92 2.51 17.36
C ASP A 95 -2.31 3.99 17.53
N GLY A 96 -1.35 4.78 18.00
CA GLY A 96 -1.44 6.21 18.22
C GLY A 96 -2.33 6.66 19.38
N ILE A 97 -2.77 5.74 20.25
CA ILE A 97 -3.62 6.09 21.40
C ILE A 97 -2.83 6.85 22.45
N GLU A 98 -3.47 7.83 23.08
CA GLU A 98 -2.91 8.62 24.18
C GLU A 98 -3.68 8.32 25.47
N VAL A 99 -2.96 8.02 26.53
CA VAL A 99 -3.48 7.63 27.84
C VAL A 99 -3.13 8.74 28.83
N GLY A 100 -4.14 9.26 29.52
CA GLY A 100 -3.97 10.35 30.48
C GLY A 100 -3.26 9.93 31.76
N VAL A 101 -2.84 10.92 32.54
CA VAL A 101 -2.21 10.73 33.86
C VAL A 101 -3.13 9.92 34.78
N GLY A 102 -2.62 8.83 35.35
CA GLY A 102 -3.35 7.95 36.26
C GLY A 102 -4.40 7.05 35.59
N GLU A 103 -4.67 7.22 34.31
CA GLU A 103 -5.67 6.42 33.61
C GLU A 103 -5.14 5.01 33.29
N VAL A 104 -6.04 4.02 33.34
CA VAL A 104 -5.71 2.63 33.02
C VAL A 104 -5.89 2.39 31.52
N LEU A 105 -4.85 1.90 30.87
CA LEU A 105 -4.93 1.25 29.56
C LEU A 105 -5.34 -0.20 29.76
N SER A 106 -6.36 -0.66 29.02
CA SER A 106 -6.77 -2.07 28.95
C SER A 106 -6.67 -2.58 27.52
N PHE A 107 -5.97 -3.70 27.32
CA PHE A 107 -5.83 -4.34 26.01
C PHE A 107 -7.19 -4.68 25.40
N TRP A 108 -8.06 -5.37 26.15
CA TRP A 108 -9.37 -5.75 25.63
C TRP A 108 -10.35 -4.59 25.50
N ARG A 109 -10.20 -3.52 26.27
CA ARG A 109 -11.01 -2.30 26.09
C ARG A 109 -10.69 -1.60 24.77
N GLN A 110 -9.42 -1.61 24.35
CA GLN A 110 -8.98 -1.03 23.09
C GLN A 110 -9.31 -1.94 21.89
N VAL A 111 -8.99 -3.23 21.98
CA VAL A 111 -9.14 -4.22 20.90
C VAL A 111 -10.58 -4.71 20.75
N GLY A 112 -11.29 -4.95 21.85
CA GLY A 112 -12.63 -5.55 21.88
C GLY A 112 -12.66 -7.03 21.47
N LYS A 113 -13.87 -7.62 21.38
CA LYS A 113 -14.06 -9.04 21.04
C LYS A 113 -13.52 -9.37 19.63
N PRO A 114 -12.60 -10.35 19.48
CA PRO A 114 -12.13 -10.79 18.17
C PRO A 114 -13.24 -11.55 17.44
N LEU A 115 -13.81 -10.95 16.40
CA LEU A 115 -14.93 -11.51 15.64
C LEU A 115 -14.61 -11.49 14.15
N LYS A 116 -15.07 -12.51 13.40
CA LYS A 116 -14.92 -12.57 11.93
C LYS A 116 -15.44 -11.31 11.23
N ARG A 117 -16.61 -10.80 11.65
CA ARG A 117 -17.20 -9.54 11.15
C ARG A 117 -16.36 -8.27 11.42
N ARG A 118 -15.40 -8.34 12.35
CA ARG A 118 -14.46 -7.25 12.68
C ARG A 118 -13.09 -7.44 12.01
N GLY A 119 -12.98 -8.40 11.07
CA GLY A 119 -11.76 -8.64 10.31
C GLY A 119 -10.78 -9.63 10.94
N PHE A 120 -11.14 -10.26 12.06
CA PHE A 120 -10.33 -11.33 12.67
C PHE A 120 -10.55 -12.65 11.92
N VAL A 121 -9.50 -13.43 11.75
CA VAL A 121 -9.50 -14.70 11.02
C VAL A 121 -8.90 -15.80 11.91
N GLU A 122 -8.97 -17.04 11.43
CA GLU A 122 -8.25 -18.13 12.07
C GLU A 122 -6.75 -17.90 11.94
N GLY A 123 -6.09 -17.82 13.10
CA GLY A 123 -4.64 -17.72 13.20
C GLY A 123 -4.14 -18.73 14.24
N ARG A 124 -2.83 -18.86 14.32
CA ARG A 124 -2.18 -19.76 15.28
C ARG A 124 -2.38 -19.30 16.73
N GLU A 125 -2.79 -20.20 17.63
CA GLU A 125 -2.87 -19.97 19.07
C GLU A 125 -2.19 -21.12 19.82
N LEU A 126 -1.33 -20.82 20.79
CA LEU A 126 -0.82 -21.82 21.73
C LEU A 126 -1.79 -21.93 22.91
N ARG A 127 -2.57 -23.01 22.97
CA ARG A 127 -3.51 -23.30 24.05
C ARG A 127 -3.19 -24.64 24.67
N GLU A 128 -2.97 -24.67 25.99
CA GLU A 128 -2.64 -25.91 26.72
C GLU A 128 -1.49 -26.67 26.02
N GLY A 129 -0.46 -25.92 25.61
CA GLY A 129 0.73 -26.43 24.92
C GLY A 129 0.46 -27.05 23.55
N CYS A 130 -0.75 -26.90 22.99
CA CYS A 130 -1.11 -27.29 21.63
C CYS A 130 -1.18 -26.04 20.76
N MET A 131 -0.63 -26.08 19.56
CA MET A 131 -0.90 -25.07 18.54
C MET A 131 -2.23 -25.39 17.85
N ILE A 132 -3.22 -24.50 17.97
CA ILE A 132 -4.55 -24.67 17.39
C ILE A 132 -4.90 -23.49 16.48
N ALA A 133 -5.77 -23.72 15.50
CA ALA A 133 -6.39 -22.66 14.70
C ALA A 133 -7.52 -22.02 15.51
N THR A 134 -7.49 -20.70 15.73
CA THR A 134 -8.55 -19.99 16.45
C THR A 134 -8.75 -18.59 15.89
N VAL A 135 -10.00 -18.12 15.87
CA VAL A 135 -10.34 -16.75 15.47
C VAL A 135 -9.71 -15.76 16.47
N GLY A 136 -8.87 -14.86 15.98
CA GLY A 136 -8.08 -14.00 16.85
C GLY A 136 -6.85 -14.69 17.45
N GLY A 137 -6.44 -15.84 16.91
CA GLY A 137 -5.20 -16.51 17.28
C GLY A 137 -3.99 -15.61 17.05
N GLY A 138 -3.07 -15.62 18.01
CA GLY A 138 -1.76 -14.96 17.94
C GLY A 138 -1.71 -13.56 18.56
N LEU A 139 -2.80 -13.07 19.15
CA LEU A 139 -2.85 -11.79 19.87
C LEU A 139 -1.91 -11.73 21.09
N CYS A 140 -1.52 -12.88 21.66
CA CYS A 140 -0.53 -12.94 22.72
C CYS A 140 0.83 -12.33 22.30
N GLN A 141 1.17 -12.33 21.00
CA GLN A 141 2.38 -11.68 20.52
C GLN A 141 2.34 -10.16 20.78
N LEU A 142 1.18 -9.54 20.56
CA LEU A 142 0.97 -8.11 20.78
C LEU A 142 0.91 -7.75 22.27
N SER A 143 0.18 -8.54 23.07
CA SER A 143 0.12 -8.29 24.52
C SER A 143 1.49 -8.48 25.19
N ASN A 144 2.28 -9.46 24.77
CA ASN A 144 3.66 -9.63 25.23
C ASN A 144 4.53 -8.41 24.86
N ALA A 145 4.45 -7.92 23.61
CA ALA A 145 5.23 -6.76 23.19
C ALA A 145 4.81 -5.48 23.94
N LEU A 146 3.51 -5.28 24.18
CA LEU A 146 3.00 -4.19 24.99
C LEU A 146 3.46 -4.28 26.45
N TYR A 147 3.46 -5.48 27.02
CA TYR A 147 3.93 -5.69 28.38
C TYR A 147 5.40 -5.37 28.53
N GLU A 148 6.24 -5.86 27.63
CA GLU A 148 7.67 -5.54 27.67
C GLU A 148 7.93 -4.06 27.52
N ALA A 149 7.30 -3.41 26.53
CA ALA A 149 7.47 -1.98 26.31
C ALA A 149 6.96 -1.17 27.51
N ALA A 150 5.88 -1.61 28.17
CA ALA A 150 5.37 -0.98 29.38
C ALA A 150 6.35 -1.10 30.55
N VAL A 151 6.92 -2.29 30.79
CA VAL A 151 7.91 -2.52 31.85
C VAL A 151 9.17 -1.70 31.60
N ASP A 152 9.69 -1.69 30.37
CA ASP A 152 10.89 -0.93 30.01
C ASP A 152 10.66 0.59 30.10
N ALA A 153 9.43 1.05 29.84
CA ALA A 153 9.01 2.43 30.02
C ALA A 153 8.65 2.80 31.48
N GLY A 154 8.83 1.89 32.44
CA GLY A 154 8.54 2.14 33.86
C GLY A 154 7.04 2.32 34.18
N LEU A 155 6.15 1.78 33.33
CA LEU A 155 4.71 1.83 33.57
C LEU A 155 4.31 0.83 34.66
N GLU A 156 3.31 1.18 35.45
CA GLU A 156 2.78 0.29 36.47
C GLU A 156 1.85 -0.76 35.84
N VAL A 157 2.11 -2.03 36.15
CA VAL A 157 1.32 -3.17 35.70
C VAL A 157 0.15 -3.40 36.66
N VAL A 158 -1.06 -3.06 36.21
CA VAL A 158 -2.32 -3.19 36.99
C VAL A 158 -2.89 -4.60 36.89
N GLU A 159 -2.79 -5.23 35.72
CA GLU A 159 -3.24 -6.61 35.49
C GLU A 159 -2.30 -7.31 34.51
N ARG A 160 -1.79 -8.48 34.91
CA ARG A 160 -0.97 -9.37 34.09
C ARG A 160 -1.29 -10.82 34.46
N HIS A 161 -1.39 -11.66 33.44
CA HIS A 161 -1.50 -13.11 33.60
C HIS A 161 -0.35 -13.78 32.84
N ALA A 162 0.34 -14.75 33.46
CA ALA A 162 1.35 -15.55 32.78
C ALA A 162 0.70 -16.72 32.03
N HIS A 163 1.34 -17.20 30.97
CA HIS A 163 0.93 -18.44 30.30
C HIS A 163 1.11 -19.61 31.27
N THR A 164 0.10 -20.47 31.35
CA THR A 164 0.14 -21.67 32.20
C THR A 164 1.21 -22.68 31.76
N ARG A 165 1.74 -22.55 30.53
CA ARG A 165 2.82 -23.39 30.01
C ARG A 165 3.93 -22.52 29.43
N ILE A 166 5.15 -22.82 29.85
CA ILE A 166 6.36 -22.14 29.40
C ILE A 166 6.98 -22.97 28.28
N VAL A 167 7.09 -22.39 27.09
CA VAL A 167 7.86 -22.99 26.00
C VAL A 167 9.33 -22.60 26.18
N PRO A 168 10.30 -23.53 26.15
CA PRO A 168 11.72 -23.19 26.22
C PRO A 168 12.11 -22.17 25.15
N GLY A 169 12.83 -21.11 25.54
CA GLY A 169 13.17 -19.99 24.64
C GLY A 169 12.03 -18.98 24.40
N SER A 170 10.82 -19.19 24.91
CA SER A 170 9.77 -18.17 24.79
C SER A 170 9.92 -17.03 25.80
N ARG A 171 9.24 -15.90 25.57
CA ARG A 171 9.12 -14.78 26.53
C ARG A 171 8.66 -15.22 27.92
N ALA A 172 7.84 -16.26 27.98
CA ALA A 172 7.36 -16.84 29.24
C ALA A 172 8.51 -17.44 30.06
N ALA A 173 9.56 -17.96 29.41
CA ALA A 173 10.74 -18.49 30.10
C ALA A 173 11.56 -17.40 30.81
N ALA A 174 11.49 -16.16 30.32
CA ALA A 174 12.09 -14.99 30.95
C ALA A 174 11.15 -14.28 31.95
N GLY A 175 9.94 -14.82 32.19
CA GLY A 175 8.91 -14.15 32.99
C GLY A 175 8.37 -12.86 32.36
N ARG A 176 8.64 -12.62 31.07
CA ARG A 176 8.29 -11.41 30.32
C ARG A 176 7.06 -11.60 29.41
N ASP A 177 6.12 -12.45 29.82
CA ASP A 177 4.90 -12.74 29.07
C ASP A 177 3.63 -12.17 29.73
N ALA A 178 2.67 -11.79 28.89
CA ALA A 178 1.32 -11.39 29.27
C ALA A 178 0.32 -12.11 28.36
N THR A 179 -0.33 -13.14 28.89
CA THR A 179 -1.40 -13.85 28.17
C THR A 179 -2.71 -13.09 28.24
N VAL A 180 -3.51 -13.16 27.17
CA VAL A 180 -4.81 -12.48 27.09
C VAL A 180 -5.86 -13.44 26.56
N PHE A 181 -7.06 -13.39 27.15
CA PHE A 181 -8.20 -14.20 26.72
C PHE A 181 -9.49 -13.39 26.87
N TRP A 182 -10.23 -13.25 25.76
CA TRP A 182 -11.43 -12.41 25.73
C TRP A 182 -12.51 -12.91 26.71
N ASN A 183 -13.00 -12.11 27.66
CA ASN A 183 -12.48 -10.84 28.18
C ASN A 183 -12.01 -10.95 29.64
N TYR A 184 -11.81 -12.17 30.15
CA TYR A 184 -11.55 -12.39 31.58
C TYR A 184 -10.06 -12.44 31.95
N LEU A 185 -9.15 -12.59 30.98
CA LEU A 185 -7.70 -12.36 31.15
C LEU A 185 -7.31 -11.16 30.30
N ASP A 186 -6.95 -10.07 30.94
CA ASP A 186 -6.61 -8.80 30.30
C ASP A 186 -5.17 -8.40 30.62
N PHE A 187 -4.63 -7.47 29.83
CA PHE A 187 -3.39 -6.79 30.16
C PHE A 187 -3.71 -5.32 30.43
N ARG A 188 -3.37 -4.83 31.63
CA ARG A 188 -3.66 -3.46 32.06
C ARG A 188 -2.44 -2.77 32.65
N VAL A 189 -2.23 -1.52 32.25
CA VAL A 189 -1.15 -0.67 32.75
C VAL A 189 -1.63 0.74 33.04
N ARG A 190 -0.93 1.44 33.92
CA ARG A 190 -1.15 2.86 34.23
C ARG A 190 0.18 3.58 34.41
N SER A 191 0.13 4.91 34.38
CA SER A 191 1.31 5.76 34.54
C SER A 191 0.99 7.01 35.35
N ARG A 192 2.00 7.53 36.05
CA ARG A 192 1.95 8.88 36.67
C ARG A 192 2.14 10.02 35.66
N HIS A 193 2.49 9.71 34.42
CA HIS A 193 2.60 10.67 33.32
C HIS A 193 1.73 10.23 32.14
N ALA A 194 1.27 11.18 31.32
CA ALA A 194 0.58 10.82 30.09
C ALA A 194 1.54 10.10 29.13
N PHE A 195 1.04 9.09 28.42
CA PHE A 195 1.85 8.30 27.49
C PHE A 195 1.07 7.92 26.24
N ARG A 196 1.81 7.59 25.19
CA ARG A 196 1.30 7.17 23.88
C ARG A 196 1.82 5.80 23.51
N ILE A 197 0.98 5.00 22.84
CA ILE A 197 1.37 3.74 22.23
C ILE A 197 1.37 3.89 20.71
N ASP A 198 2.51 3.67 20.06
CA ASP A 198 2.59 3.46 18.61
C ASP A 198 2.79 1.97 18.34
N ALA A 199 1.98 1.39 17.46
CA ALA A 199 2.04 -0.03 17.14
C ALA A 199 1.99 -0.24 15.62
N THR A 200 3.08 -0.76 15.05
CA THR A 200 3.26 -0.88 13.60
C THR A 200 3.62 -2.30 13.20
N LEU A 201 3.25 -2.68 11.97
CA LEU A 201 3.65 -3.95 11.36
C LEU A 201 4.37 -3.65 10.04
N SER A 202 5.65 -3.98 9.98
CA SER A 202 6.37 -4.17 8.71
C SER A 202 6.06 -5.56 8.14
N ALA A 203 6.60 -5.91 6.98
CA ALA A 203 6.45 -7.25 6.42
C ALA A 203 6.99 -8.35 7.36
N ASP A 204 8.00 -8.00 8.16
CA ASP A 204 8.78 -8.97 8.94
C ASP A 204 8.65 -8.81 10.45
N ALA A 205 8.21 -7.65 10.95
CA ALA A 205 8.22 -7.34 12.37
C ALA A 205 6.96 -6.62 12.86
N LEU A 206 6.64 -6.88 14.13
CA LEU A 206 5.76 -6.08 14.97
C LEU A 206 6.62 -5.16 15.83
N ASP A 207 6.38 -3.87 15.74
CA ASP A 207 7.00 -2.86 16.59
C ASP A 207 5.96 -2.22 17.51
N VAL A 208 6.31 -2.10 18.78
CA VAL A 208 5.54 -1.40 19.80
C VAL A 208 6.44 -0.38 20.47
N THR A 209 6.06 0.89 20.42
CA THR A 209 6.79 2.00 21.03
C THR A 209 5.91 2.69 22.06
N VAL A 210 6.46 2.94 23.25
CA VAL A 210 5.85 3.78 24.28
C VAL A 210 6.54 5.14 24.27
N ARG A 211 5.77 6.22 24.13
CA ARG A 211 6.26 7.60 24.20
C ARG A 211 5.65 8.34 25.37
N GLY A 212 6.39 9.30 25.93
CA GLY A 212 5.90 10.13 27.02
C GLY A 212 7.02 10.90 27.71
N PHE A 213 6.65 11.59 28.79
CA PHE A 213 7.57 12.38 29.60
C PHE A 213 7.69 11.72 30.97
N GLY A 214 8.58 10.74 31.09
CA GLY A 214 8.87 10.01 32.32
C GLY A 214 10.27 9.41 32.29
N GLU A 215 10.74 8.87 33.41
CA GLU A 215 12.00 8.10 33.46
C GLU A 215 11.77 6.73 32.81
N GLY A 216 12.23 6.58 31.57
CA GLY A 216 12.30 5.30 30.85
C GLY A 216 13.76 4.89 30.68
N ALA A 217 14.04 3.58 30.73
CA ALA A 217 15.32 3.05 30.32
C ALA A 217 15.16 2.49 28.91
N ILE A 218 15.96 2.97 27.95
CA ILE A 218 16.13 2.27 26.66
C ILE A 218 16.94 1.00 26.98
N ALA A 219 16.25 -0.04 27.44
CA ALA A 219 16.85 -1.35 27.64
C ALA A 219 17.09 -1.99 26.27
N PRO A 220 18.22 -2.69 26.05
CA PRO A 220 18.41 -3.46 24.84
C PRO A 220 17.30 -4.52 24.72
N THR A 221 16.69 -4.60 23.53
CA THR A 221 15.71 -5.64 23.19
C THR A 221 16.30 -7.02 23.55
N PRO A 222 15.68 -7.81 24.45
CA PRO A 222 16.17 -9.15 24.73
C PRO A 222 16.21 -9.95 23.43
N ALA A 223 17.30 -10.69 23.21
CA ALA A 223 17.45 -11.53 22.02
C ALA A 223 16.26 -12.51 21.90
N PHE A 224 15.66 -12.58 20.72
CA PHE A 224 14.64 -13.57 20.41
C PHE A 224 15.25 -14.96 20.47
N LEU A 225 14.94 -15.71 21.51
CA LEU A 225 15.31 -17.12 21.58
C LEU A 225 14.35 -17.90 20.67
N THR A 226 14.85 -18.30 19.50
CA THR A 226 14.17 -19.20 18.57
C THR A 226 14.20 -20.63 19.13
N GLY A 227 13.36 -20.89 20.13
CA GLY A 227 13.17 -22.23 20.70
C GLY A 227 12.10 -23.02 19.94
N SER A 228 12.54 -23.85 19.00
CA SER A 228 11.71 -24.88 18.35
C SER A 228 11.52 -26.07 19.29
N ALA A 229 10.53 -26.03 20.19
CA ALA A 229 10.12 -27.22 20.95
C ALA A 229 8.72 -27.12 21.57
N ALA A 230 7.80 -26.32 21.01
CA ALA A 230 6.38 -26.49 21.33
C ALA A 230 5.83 -27.56 20.40
N HIS A 231 5.59 -28.79 20.89
CA HIS A 231 4.91 -29.83 20.13
C HIS A 231 3.58 -29.28 19.58
N ASP A 232 3.54 -29.01 18.29
CA ASP A 232 2.40 -28.42 17.62
C ASP A 232 1.42 -29.52 17.16
N CYS A 233 0.15 -29.17 16.90
CA CYS A 233 -0.81 -30.14 16.41
C CYS A 233 -0.58 -30.53 14.94
N LEU A 234 0.40 -29.91 14.26
CA LEU A 234 0.78 -30.21 12.88
C LEU A 234 1.85 -31.32 12.83
N SER A 235 2.62 -31.49 13.92
CA SER A 235 3.76 -32.40 14.03
C SER A 235 3.58 -33.47 15.11
N CYS A 236 2.49 -33.44 15.91
CA CYS A 236 2.32 -34.36 17.04
C CYS A 236 1.91 -35.79 16.66
N GLY A 237 1.60 -36.07 15.38
CA GLY A 237 1.22 -37.40 14.88
C GLY A 237 -0.11 -37.97 15.44
N GLN A 238 -0.80 -37.26 16.33
CA GLN A 238 -2.03 -37.72 16.99
C GLN A 238 -3.26 -37.45 16.12
N VAL A 239 -3.51 -38.35 15.17
CA VAL A 239 -4.64 -38.27 14.20
C VAL A 239 -6.01 -38.48 14.83
N SER A 240 -6.08 -39.14 15.99
CA SER A 240 -7.34 -39.42 16.71
C SER A 240 -7.84 -38.24 17.57
N CYS A 241 -7.04 -37.17 17.69
CA CYS A 241 -7.44 -35.99 18.45
C CYS A 241 -8.54 -35.23 17.70
N HIS A 242 -9.59 -34.77 18.40
CA HIS A 242 -10.62 -33.91 17.77
C HIS A 242 -10.09 -32.54 17.31
N ARG A 243 -8.89 -32.16 17.77
CA ARG A 243 -8.15 -30.96 17.35
C ARG A 243 -7.14 -31.28 16.24
N HIS A 244 -7.02 -32.55 15.84
CA HIS A 244 -6.21 -32.95 14.70
C HIS A 244 -6.75 -32.26 13.46
N ASN A 245 -5.85 -31.60 12.78
CA ASN A 245 -6.12 -30.96 11.51
C ASN A 245 -4.89 -31.37 10.69
N PRO A 246 -5.02 -32.19 9.64
CA PRO A 246 -3.87 -32.63 8.86
C PRO A 246 -3.24 -31.45 8.10
N ASP A 247 -1.97 -31.58 7.73
CA ASP A 247 -1.38 -30.69 6.75
C ASP A 247 -2.00 -30.99 5.38
N THR A 248 -2.38 -29.94 4.67
CA THR A 248 -2.78 -30.02 3.26
C THR A 248 -1.54 -29.83 2.39
N GLU A 249 -1.68 -30.10 1.09
CA GLU A 249 -0.67 -29.77 0.09
C GLU A 249 -0.09 -28.36 0.31
N PRO A 250 1.21 -28.14 -0.01
CA PRO A 250 1.83 -26.83 -0.06
C PRO A 250 0.90 -25.84 -0.76
N VAL A 251 0.46 -24.82 -0.01
CA VAL A 251 -0.06 -23.62 -0.62
C VAL A 251 1.18 -22.78 -0.85
N ASP A 252 1.48 -22.52 -2.11
CA ASP A 252 2.45 -21.50 -2.48
C ASP A 252 2.11 -20.18 -1.77
N ALA A 253 3.03 -19.23 -1.69
CA ALA A 253 2.70 -17.93 -1.12
C ALA A 253 2.14 -17.05 -2.26
N PRO A 254 0.83 -17.09 -2.57
CA PRO A 254 0.33 -16.42 -3.75
C PRO A 254 0.43 -14.90 -3.59
N THR A 255 0.63 -14.25 -4.71
CA THR A 255 0.61 -12.80 -4.83
C THR A 255 -0.81 -12.33 -5.15
N ALA A 256 -1.23 -11.22 -4.54
CA ALA A 256 -2.42 -10.51 -5.02
C ALA A 256 -2.01 -9.24 -5.78
N TRP A 257 -2.48 -9.15 -7.02
CA TRP A 257 -2.32 -8.01 -7.90
C TRP A 257 -3.54 -7.11 -7.76
N LEU A 258 -3.37 -5.94 -7.13
CA LEU A 258 -4.40 -4.96 -6.89
C LEU A 258 -4.22 -3.83 -7.90
N VAL A 259 -4.94 -3.93 -9.01
CA VAL A 259 -4.69 -3.11 -10.19
C VAL A 259 -5.88 -2.22 -10.53
N ASP A 260 -5.63 -1.18 -11.34
CA ASP A 260 -6.67 -0.32 -11.90
C ASP A 260 -6.74 -0.47 -13.43
N ALA A 261 -6.49 0.59 -14.21
CA ALA A 261 -6.45 0.53 -15.66
C ALA A 261 -5.16 -0.13 -16.14
N ALA A 262 -5.27 -1.06 -17.09
CA ALA A 262 -4.10 -1.70 -17.66
C ALA A 262 -3.31 -0.74 -18.58
N THR A 263 -2.00 -0.68 -18.38
CA THR A 263 -1.05 -0.26 -19.42
C THR A 263 -0.53 -1.50 -20.15
N PRO A 264 -0.12 -1.39 -21.42
CA PRO A 264 0.51 -2.51 -22.13
C PRO A 264 1.69 -3.11 -21.39
N GLU A 265 2.54 -2.28 -20.78
CA GLU A 265 3.76 -2.69 -20.08
C GLU A 265 3.42 -3.50 -18.83
N PHE A 266 2.51 -3.00 -17.99
CA PHE A 266 2.14 -3.72 -16.78
C PHE A 266 1.31 -4.97 -17.08
N ALA A 267 0.51 -4.96 -18.13
CA ALA A 267 -0.18 -6.15 -18.61
C ALA A 267 0.79 -7.23 -19.09
N ALA A 268 1.88 -6.85 -19.77
CA ALA A 268 2.93 -7.78 -20.18
C ALA A 268 3.76 -8.28 -18.98
N LEU A 269 4.11 -7.40 -18.05
CA LEU A 269 4.78 -7.76 -16.79
C LEU A 269 3.96 -8.79 -16.01
N TYR A 270 2.67 -8.52 -15.81
CA TYR A 270 1.77 -9.46 -15.13
C TYR A 270 1.70 -10.80 -15.86
N ARG A 271 1.63 -10.80 -17.20
CA ARG A 271 1.66 -12.05 -17.98
C ARG A 271 2.95 -12.85 -17.77
N ALA A 272 4.08 -12.16 -17.63
CA ALA A 272 5.38 -12.79 -17.50
C ALA A 272 5.64 -13.33 -16.07
N CYS A 273 5.05 -12.70 -15.05
CA CYS A 273 5.42 -12.95 -13.66
C CYS A 273 4.31 -13.61 -12.82
N ALA A 274 3.04 -13.53 -13.23
CA ALA A 274 1.95 -14.06 -12.42
C ALA A 274 1.88 -15.60 -12.48
N ASP A 275 1.58 -16.19 -11.32
CA ASP A 275 1.36 -17.62 -11.17
C ASP A 275 -0.14 -17.98 -11.21
N GLU A 276 -0.50 -19.21 -11.54
CA GLU A 276 -1.91 -19.67 -11.53
C GLU A 276 -2.55 -19.62 -10.14
N ALA A 277 -1.75 -19.68 -9.07
CA ALA A 277 -2.20 -19.55 -7.69
C ALA A 277 -2.45 -18.09 -7.24
N ASP A 278 -1.98 -17.11 -8.01
CA ASP A 278 -2.13 -15.68 -7.70
C ASP A 278 -3.61 -15.24 -7.73
N LEU A 279 -3.83 -13.97 -7.38
CA LEU A 279 -5.13 -13.33 -7.52
C LEU A 279 -5.00 -12.01 -8.25
N LEU A 280 -5.74 -11.85 -9.34
CA LEU A 280 -5.90 -10.57 -10.00
C LEU A 280 -7.18 -9.87 -9.51
N MET A 281 -7.01 -8.76 -8.78
CA MET A 281 -8.09 -7.88 -8.39
C MET A 281 -8.12 -6.68 -9.34
N LEU A 282 -9.14 -6.62 -10.19
CA LEU A 282 -9.28 -5.62 -11.25
C LEU A 282 -10.64 -4.90 -11.18
N PRO A 283 -10.80 -3.68 -11.71
CA PRO A 283 -11.99 -2.89 -11.44
C PRO A 283 -13.26 -3.53 -12.01
N SER A 284 -13.20 -3.93 -13.29
CA SER A 284 -14.28 -4.58 -14.04
C SER A 284 -13.71 -5.21 -15.32
N ARG A 285 -14.34 -6.28 -15.82
CA ARG A 285 -14.16 -6.82 -17.17
C ARG A 285 -15.18 -6.28 -18.18
N ARG A 286 -16.28 -5.72 -17.70
CA ARG A 286 -17.49 -5.40 -18.50
C ARG A 286 -17.61 -3.93 -18.86
N PHE A 287 -17.05 -3.04 -18.04
CA PHE A 287 -17.30 -1.59 -18.15
C PHE A 287 -16.02 -0.79 -18.40
N GLY A 288 -15.95 -0.12 -19.57
CA GLY A 288 -14.88 0.81 -19.97
C GLY A 288 -14.01 0.30 -21.13
N ARG A 289 -13.50 1.20 -21.99
CA ARG A 289 -12.63 0.87 -23.16
C ARG A 289 -11.31 0.17 -22.79
N GLN A 290 -10.91 0.16 -21.51
CA GLN A 290 -9.69 -0.48 -20.98
C GLN A 290 -9.99 -1.69 -20.06
N ALA A 291 -11.26 -2.06 -19.88
CA ALA A 291 -11.69 -3.14 -18.97
C ALA A 291 -11.17 -4.55 -19.35
N SER A 292 -10.59 -4.70 -20.54
CA SER A 292 -10.04 -5.96 -21.06
C SER A 292 -8.50 -6.00 -21.12
N GLY A 293 -7.79 -4.95 -20.70
CA GLY A 293 -6.35 -4.83 -20.97
C GLY A 293 -5.44 -5.77 -20.17
N TRP A 294 -5.86 -6.19 -18.97
CA TRP A 294 -5.13 -7.18 -18.18
C TRP A 294 -5.36 -8.59 -18.74
N PRO A 295 -4.33 -9.42 -18.97
CA PRO A 295 -4.54 -10.80 -19.40
C PRO A 295 -5.14 -11.64 -18.27
N THR A 296 -5.76 -12.76 -18.62
CA THR A 296 -6.25 -13.75 -17.64
C THR A 296 -5.19 -14.83 -17.51
N VAL A 297 -4.54 -14.86 -16.34
CA VAL A 297 -3.51 -15.85 -15.99
C VAL A 297 -3.95 -16.57 -14.73
N ALA A 298 -4.15 -15.81 -13.64
CA ALA A 298 -4.66 -16.28 -12.37
C ALA A 298 -6.17 -16.00 -12.19
N PRO A 299 -6.83 -16.60 -11.17
CA PRO A 299 -8.20 -16.27 -10.78
C PRO A 299 -8.43 -14.77 -10.57
N GLU A 300 -9.63 -14.30 -10.95
CA GLU A 300 -9.96 -12.89 -10.98
C GLU A 300 -11.06 -12.50 -9.98
N ARG A 301 -10.97 -11.27 -9.45
CA ARG A 301 -12.03 -10.65 -8.66
C ARG A 301 -12.32 -9.23 -9.13
N THR A 302 -13.57 -8.98 -9.52
CA THR A 302 -14.02 -7.67 -10.00
C THR A 302 -14.79 -6.87 -8.94
N THR A 303 -14.87 -5.56 -9.17
CA THR A 303 -15.59 -4.58 -8.33
C THR A 303 -16.53 -3.71 -9.19
N ASP A 304 -17.37 -4.35 -10.00
CA ASP A 304 -18.19 -3.68 -11.03
C ASP A 304 -19.03 -2.51 -10.47
N ILE A 305 -19.56 -2.63 -9.25
CA ILE A 305 -20.33 -1.57 -8.59
C ILE A 305 -19.50 -0.30 -8.38
N ALA A 306 -18.24 -0.43 -7.96
CA ALA A 306 -17.37 0.74 -7.74
C ALA A 306 -17.08 1.45 -9.06
N VAL A 307 -16.90 0.69 -10.14
CA VAL A 307 -16.71 1.22 -11.51
C VAL A 307 -17.97 1.91 -12.02
N LEU A 308 -19.14 1.31 -11.83
CA LEU A 308 -20.42 1.92 -12.21
C LEU A 308 -20.63 3.26 -11.49
N GLN A 309 -20.39 3.31 -10.18
CA GLN A 309 -20.48 4.55 -9.40
C GLN A 309 -19.48 5.61 -9.89
N ARG A 310 -18.24 5.21 -10.22
CA ARG A 310 -17.25 6.11 -10.83
C ARG A 310 -17.76 6.66 -12.17
N SER A 311 -18.26 5.79 -13.05
CA SER A 311 -18.78 6.17 -14.36
C SER A 311 -19.93 7.16 -14.24
N LEU A 312 -20.91 6.90 -13.37
CA LEU A 312 -22.04 7.79 -13.12
C LEU A 312 -21.58 9.15 -12.59
N ALA A 313 -20.67 9.18 -11.61
CA ALA A 313 -20.16 10.42 -11.03
C ALA A 313 -19.37 11.28 -12.04
N LEU A 314 -18.63 10.64 -12.96
CA LEU A 314 -17.82 11.35 -13.94
C LEU A 314 -18.60 11.92 -15.14
N ARG A 315 -19.85 11.48 -15.36
CA ARG A 315 -20.71 11.96 -16.47
C ARG A 315 -21.14 13.42 -16.29
N THR A 316 -21.38 13.84 -15.05
CA THR A 316 -21.86 15.18 -14.71
C THR A 316 -20.78 16.06 -14.07
N ALA A 317 -19.55 15.54 -13.96
CA ALA A 317 -18.46 16.25 -13.32
C ALA A 317 -18.00 17.45 -14.15
N ALA A 318 -17.95 18.63 -13.54
CA ALA A 318 -17.24 19.78 -14.07
C ALA A 318 -15.76 19.44 -14.33
N LYS A 319 -15.14 20.09 -15.33
CA LYS A 319 -13.71 19.91 -15.64
C LYS A 319 -12.83 20.46 -14.50
N GLY A 320 -11.55 20.09 -14.51
CA GLY A 320 -10.54 20.59 -13.57
C GLY A 320 -10.62 19.97 -12.18
N THR A 321 -10.33 20.78 -11.14
CA THR A 321 -10.26 20.37 -9.73
C THR A 321 -11.42 19.49 -9.24
N PRO A 322 -12.71 19.78 -9.52
CA PRO A 322 -13.83 18.93 -9.10
C PRO A 322 -13.75 17.51 -9.65
N ARG A 323 -13.30 17.35 -10.91
CA ARG A 323 -13.09 16.05 -11.54
C ARG A 323 -11.94 15.29 -10.89
N ALA A 324 -10.84 15.97 -10.56
CA ALA A 324 -9.70 15.36 -9.89
C ALA A 324 -10.10 14.81 -8.50
N ALA A 325 -10.87 15.58 -7.73
CA ALA A 325 -11.41 15.12 -6.45
C ALA A 325 -12.33 13.89 -6.59
N LEU A 326 -13.18 13.86 -7.62
CA LEU A 326 -14.06 12.71 -7.91
C LEU A 326 -13.29 11.45 -8.30
N LEU A 327 -12.20 11.60 -9.08
CA LEU A 327 -11.32 10.49 -9.43
C LEU A 327 -10.65 9.91 -8.18
N LEU A 328 -10.09 10.77 -7.33
CA LEU A 328 -9.47 10.34 -6.08
C LEU A 328 -10.47 9.64 -5.14
N ALA A 329 -11.71 10.14 -5.07
CA ALA A 329 -12.78 9.50 -4.30
C ALA A 329 -13.21 8.15 -4.91
N ALA A 330 -13.07 7.96 -6.22
CA ALA A 330 -13.29 6.68 -6.88
C ALA A 330 -12.17 5.68 -6.56
N ASP A 331 -10.92 6.11 -6.60
CA ASP A 331 -9.76 5.27 -6.24
C ASP A 331 -9.85 4.81 -4.78
N ALA A 332 -10.25 5.71 -3.87
CA ALA A 332 -10.50 5.36 -2.47
C ALA A 332 -11.60 4.30 -2.28
N ARG A 333 -12.69 4.38 -3.07
CA ARG A 333 -13.78 3.40 -3.04
C ARG A 333 -13.33 2.04 -3.57
N LEU A 334 -12.55 2.04 -4.65
CA LEU A 334 -11.99 0.84 -5.24
C LEU A 334 -11.02 0.15 -4.27
N ALA A 335 -10.05 0.89 -3.72
CA ALA A 335 -9.12 0.41 -2.70
C ALA A 335 -9.84 -0.20 -1.48
N LYS A 336 -10.91 0.45 -1.00
CA LYS A 336 -11.74 -0.07 0.10
C LYS A 336 -12.46 -1.37 -0.27
N ALA A 337 -12.92 -1.50 -1.51
CA ALA A 337 -13.54 -2.74 -1.98
C ALA A 337 -12.53 -3.89 -2.10
N TYR A 338 -11.30 -3.59 -2.53
CA TYR A 338 -10.21 -4.56 -2.56
C TYR A 338 -9.78 -5.00 -1.17
N ALA A 339 -9.50 -4.05 -0.27
CA ALA A 339 -9.09 -4.35 1.10
C ALA A 339 -10.09 -5.25 1.85
N ARG A 340 -11.40 -5.11 1.58
CA ARG A 340 -12.46 -5.96 2.18
C ARG A 340 -12.46 -7.40 1.68
N ARG A 341 -11.95 -7.64 0.48
CA ARG A 341 -11.95 -8.96 -0.19
C ARG A 341 -10.58 -9.63 -0.18
N LEU A 342 -9.55 -8.91 0.26
CA LEU A 342 -8.19 -9.40 0.38
C LEU A 342 -8.07 -10.37 1.58
N SER A 343 -7.77 -11.63 1.28
CA SER A 343 -7.55 -12.67 2.30
C SER A 343 -6.24 -12.44 3.07
N ALA A 344 -6.12 -13.07 4.24
CA ALA A 344 -4.89 -13.10 5.01
C ALA A 344 -3.76 -13.85 4.29
N GLN A 345 -4.07 -14.81 3.41
CA GLN A 345 -3.09 -15.64 2.71
C GLN A 345 -2.18 -14.85 1.75
N TYR A 346 -2.69 -13.76 1.18
CA TYR A 346 -1.92 -12.87 0.31
C TYR A 346 -1.06 -11.95 1.17
N THR A 347 0.17 -12.42 1.42
CA THR A 347 1.17 -11.76 2.27
C THR A 347 2.11 -10.88 1.46
N HIS A 348 2.21 -11.14 0.15
CA HIS A 348 2.84 -10.28 -0.85
C HIS A 348 1.78 -9.69 -1.79
N LEU A 349 1.94 -8.42 -2.18
CA LEU A 349 1.02 -7.70 -3.06
C LEU A 349 1.76 -6.95 -4.18
N VAL A 350 1.15 -6.82 -5.35
CA VAL A 350 1.58 -5.86 -6.37
C VAL A 350 0.46 -4.85 -6.57
N ILE A 351 0.75 -3.56 -6.47
CA ILE A 351 -0.26 -2.51 -6.31
C ILE A 351 -0.12 -1.42 -7.37
N ALA A 352 -1.21 -1.07 -8.04
CA ALA A 352 -1.25 0.12 -8.89
C ALA A 352 -1.17 1.39 -8.02
N GLN A 353 -0.27 2.31 -8.39
CA GLN A 353 0.00 3.56 -7.66
C GLN A 353 -1.26 4.34 -7.21
N PRO A 354 -2.33 4.50 -8.02
CA PRO A 354 -3.51 5.25 -7.58
C PRO A 354 -4.22 4.68 -6.34
N LEU A 355 -4.11 3.38 -6.10
CA LEU A 355 -4.74 2.69 -4.96
C LEU A 355 -3.89 2.77 -3.68
N LEU A 356 -2.59 2.98 -3.84
CA LEU A 356 -1.59 2.90 -2.79
C LEU A 356 -1.88 3.76 -1.55
N PRO A 357 -2.09 5.10 -1.65
CA PRO A 357 -2.33 5.93 -0.47
C PRO A 357 -3.60 5.53 0.29
N HIS A 358 -4.60 5.03 -0.42
CA HIS A 358 -5.87 4.62 0.17
C HIS A 358 -5.75 3.28 0.89
N LEU A 359 -5.04 2.30 0.30
CA LEU A 359 -4.75 1.02 0.95
C LEU A 359 -3.86 1.20 2.19
N TRP A 360 -2.88 2.11 2.12
CA TRP A 360 -2.02 2.47 3.26
C TRP A 360 -2.84 3.03 4.42
N ARG A 361 -3.68 4.05 4.18
CA ARG A 361 -4.55 4.66 5.19
C ARG A 361 -5.58 3.71 5.79
N LEU A 362 -6.03 2.73 5.03
CA LEU A 362 -6.91 1.66 5.52
C LEU A 362 -6.18 0.66 6.43
N GLY A 363 -4.84 0.74 6.54
CA GLY A 363 -4.01 -0.23 7.24
C GLY A 363 -3.93 -1.59 6.53
N ALA A 364 -4.38 -1.66 5.27
CA ALA A 364 -4.45 -2.91 4.51
C ALA A 364 -3.06 -3.44 4.14
N LEU A 365 -2.03 -2.61 4.15
CA LEU A 365 -0.66 -2.99 3.77
C LEU A 365 0.22 -3.40 4.96
N ARG A 366 -0.17 -3.03 6.18
CA ARG A 366 0.58 -3.33 7.42
C ARG A 366 0.81 -4.83 7.57
N GLY A 367 2.03 -5.33 7.75
CA GLY A 367 2.25 -6.79 7.83
C GLY A 367 2.19 -7.53 6.49
N ARG A 368 2.34 -6.83 5.36
CA ARG A 368 2.51 -7.40 4.03
C ARG A 368 3.74 -6.78 3.37
N SER A 369 4.43 -7.55 2.54
CA SER A 369 5.36 -6.97 1.58
C SER A 369 4.58 -6.54 0.34
N PHE A 370 5.05 -5.53 -0.37
CA PHE A 370 4.39 -5.10 -1.59
C PHE A 370 5.32 -4.36 -2.55
N GLU A 371 4.98 -4.48 -3.83
CA GLU A 371 5.57 -3.73 -4.93
C GLU A 371 4.55 -2.76 -5.51
N VAL A 372 5.04 -1.70 -6.14
CA VAL A 372 4.19 -0.65 -6.70
C VAL A 372 4.46 -0.46 -8.19
N LEU A 373 3.39 -0.54 -8.98
CA LEU A 373 3.38 -0.19 -10.40
C LEU A 373 3.18 1.32 -10.51
N LEU A 374 4.23 2.04 -10.89
CA LEU A 374 4.24 3.50 -10.99
C LEU A 374 4.00 3.94 -12.44
N ASP A 375 2.85 4.55 -12.68
CA ASP A 375 2.49 5.12 -13.98
C ASP A 375 2.63 6.65 -14.02
N ARG A 376 2.81 7.31 -12.87
CA ARG A 376 2.85 8.77 -12.77
C ARG A 376 3.82 9.26 -11.70
N LEU A 377 4.15 10.55 -11.76
CA LEU A 377 4.94 11.20 -10.72
C LEU A 377 4.28 11.02 -9.33
N PRO A 378 5.07 10.84 -8.26
CA PRO A 378 4.56 10.93 -6.90
C PRO A 378 3.79 12.23 -6.70
N ILE A 379 2.72 12.20 -5.91
CA ILE A 379 1.82 13.33 -5.71
C ILE A 379 2.58 14.58 -5.26
N ASP A 380 3.53 14.45 -4.34
CA ASP A 380 4.32 15.60 -3.87
C ASP A 380 5.20 16.18 -4.97
N ALA A 381 5.92 15.33 -5.71
CA ALA A 381 6.74 15.76 -6.84
C ALA A 381 5.89 16.43 -7.94
N LEU A 382 4.67 15.93 -8.16
CA LEU A 382 3.71 16.56 -9.08
C LEU A 382 3.26 17.94 -8.56
N HIS A 383 2.94 18.06 -7.27
CA HIS A 383 2.55 19.34 -6.68
C HIS A 383 3.69 20.37 -6.78
N ASP A 384 4.91 20.01 -6.38
CA ASP A 384 6.08 20.90 -6.44
C ASP A 384 6.33 21.41 -7.87
N LEU A 385 6.20 20.53 -8.86
CA LEU A 385 6.35 20.88 -10.27
C LEU A 385 5.25 21.82 -10.74
N LEU A 386 4.00 21.59 -10.34
CA LEU A 386 2.87 22.45 -10.70
C LEU A 386 2.95 23.81 -10.00
N ASP A 387 3.42 23.87 -8.76
CA ASP A 387 3.63 25.11 -8.01
C ASP A 387 4.73 25.95 -8.68
N THR A 388 5.86 25.33 -9.04
CA THR A 388 6.93 25.98 -9.82
C THR A 388 6.43 26.49 -11.17
N ALA A 389 5.55 25.75 -11.84
CA ALA A 389 4.95 26.18 -13.10
C ALA A 389 3.98 27.36 -12.90
N ALA A 390 3.22 27.36 -11.81
CA ALA A 390 2.26 28.41 -11.49
C ALA A 390 2.96 29.73 -11.14
N GLU A 391 4.14 29.69 -10.52
CA GLU A 391 4.97 30.89 -10.30
C GLU A 391 5.36 31.58 -11.62
N ARG A 392 5.58 30.82 -12.69
CA ARG A 392 5.92 31.35 -14.03
C ARG A 392 4.70 31.79 -14.83
N HIS A 393 3.57 31.14 -14.61
CA HIS A 393 2.32 31.38 -15.32
C HIS A 393 1.16 31.54 -14.32
N PRO A 394 1.15 32.62 -13.51
CA PRO A 394 0.19 32.78 -12.41
C PRO A 394 -1.27 32.88 -12.87
N ASP A 395 -1.48 33.31 -14.12
CA ASP A 395 -2.82 33.44 -14.69
C ASP A 395 -3.41 32.11 -15.18
N SER A 396 -2.61 31.04 -15.27
CA SER A 396 -3.08 29.75 -15.81
C SER A 396 -4.05 29.06 -14.85
N PRO A 397 -5.33 28.84 -15.26
CA PRO A 397 -6.29 28.17 -14.39
C PRO A 397 -6.07 26.65 -14.34
N THR A 398 -5.30 26.07 -15.28
CA THR A 398 -5.17 24.60 -15.42
C THR A 398 -4.02 24.00 -14.63
N LEU A 399 -3.14 24.84 -14.06
CA LEU A 399 -2.05 24.40 -13.18
C LEU A 399 -2.54 24.03 -11.78
N GLY A 400 -3.69 24.56 -11.35
CA GLY A 400 -4.32 24.24 -10.06
C GLY A 400 -5.12 22.93 -10.02
N ASP A 401 -5.40 22.31 -11.18
CA ASP A 401 -6.41 21.25 -11.30
C ASP A 401 -6.05 19.90 -10.67
N PHE A 402 -4.77 19.66 -10.40
CA PHE A 402 -4.25 18.37 -9.94
C PHE A 402 -3.65 18.52 -8.55
N ARG A 403 -4.52 18.70 -7.56
CA ARG A 403 -4.15 18.74 -6.15
C ARG A 403 -4.83 17.61 -5.38
N ALA A 404 -4.02 16.84 -4.67
CA ALA A 404 -4.50 15.87 -3.69
C ALA A 404 -4.47 16.50 -2.28
N PRO A 405 -5.36 16.08 -1.37
CA PRO A 405 -5.26 16.47 0.04
C PRO A 405 -3.90 16.08 0.63
N ALA A 406 -3.34 16.91 1.52
CA ALA A 406 -2.04 16.63 2.16
C ALA A 406 -1.97 15.24 2.83
N SER A 407 -3.06 14.80 3.45
CA SER A 407 -3.16 13.46 4.04
C SER A 407 -3.07 12.30 3.04
N VAL A 408 -3.42 12.52 1.78
CA VAL A 408 -3.29 11.54 0.70
C VAL A 408 -1.86 11.56 0.16
N ALA A 409 -1.29 12.74 -0.05
CA ALA A 409 0.10 12.90 -0.49
C ALA A 409 1.07 12.27 0.52
N GLN A 410 0.91 12.58 1.81
CA GLN A 410 1.65 11.96 2.91
C GLN A 410 1.52 10.43 2.90
N ALA A 411 0.31 9.91 2.76
CA ALA A 411 0.10 8.46 2.72
C ALA A 411 0.76 7.79 1.50
N GLU A 412 0.79 8.45 0.34
CA GLU A 412 1.49 7.92 -0.84
C GLU A 412 3.00 7.89 -0.59
N ARG A 413 3.58 8.99 -0.11
CA ARG A 413 5.01 9.10 0.23
C ARG A 413 5.45 8.02 1.21
N GLU A 414 4.72 7.85 2.31
CA GLU A 414 5.02 6.83 3.32
C GLU A 414 4.94 5.42 2.75
N ALA A 415 3.89 5.15 1.96
CA ALA A 415 3.69 3.84 1.35
C ALA A 415 4.75 3.51 0.28
N LEU A 416 5.14 4.48 -0.54
CA LEU A 416 6.24 4.36 -1.50
C LEU A 416 7.57 4.08 -0.78
N GLY A 417 7.81 4.78 0.35
CA GLY A 417 8.98 4.54 1.20
C GLY A 417 9.04 3.12 1.77
N ALA A 418 7.88 2.54 2.10
CA ALA A 418 7.74 1.19 2.65
C ALA A 418 7.68 0.06 1.60
N ALA A 419 7.47 0.38 0.31
CA ALA A 419 7.42 -0.62 -0.76
C ALA A 419 8.76 -1.35 -0.92
N THR A 420 8.70 -2.66 -1.16
CA THR A 420 9.89 -3.50 -1.39
C THR A 420 10.58 -3.13 -2.71
N ARG A 421 9.79 -2.89 -3.76
CA ARG A 421 10.26 -2.51 -5.08
C ARG A 421 9.25 -1.60 -5.76
N LEU A 422 9.76 -0.69 -6.58
CA LEU A 422 8.97 0.21 -7.42
C LEU A 422 9.23 -0.14 -8.89
N ILE A 423 8.21 -0.21 -9.72
CA ILE A 423 8.33 -0.67 -11.12
C ILE A 423 7.71 0.38 -12.03
N THR A 424 8.44 0.83 -13.04
CA THR A 424 7.94 1.84 -13.99
C THR A 424 8.59 1.73 -15.36
N PRO A 425 7.87 1.96 -16.46
CA PRO A 425 8.50 2.22 -17.75
C PRO A 425 9.02 3.67 -17.87
N HIS A 426 8.58 4.56 -16.98
CA HIS A 426 8.72 6.00 -17.16
C HIS A 426 10.00 6.54 -16.52
N ARG A 427 11.01 6.89 -17.33
CA ARG A 427 12.33 7.31 -16.82
C ARG A 427 12.30 8.54 -15.92
N ALA A 428 11.44 9.52 -16.20
CA ALA A 428 11.32 10.70 -15.35
C ALA A 428 10.68 10.37 -13.99
N VAL A 429 9.83 9.34 -13.91
CA VAL A 429 9.26 8.87 -12.64
C VAL A 429 10.31 8.08 -11.87
N ALA A 430 11.07 7.21 -12.56
CA ALA A 430 12.18 6.48 -11.97
C ALA A 430 13.23 7.42 -11.35
N ALA A 431 13.48 8.57 -11.97
CA ALA A 431 14.43 9.58 -11.48
C ALA A 431 14.04 10.21 -10.13
N CYS A 432 12.78 10.07 -9.68
CA CYS A 432 12.34 10.55 -8.37
C CYS A 432 12.84 9.69 -7.20
N PHE A 433 13.51 8.57 -7.46
CA PHE A 433 13.85 7.57 -6.46
C PHE A 433 15.29 7.06 -6.61
N PRO A 434 15.86 6.47 -5.53
CA PRO A 434 17.14 5.76 -5.61
C PRO A 434 17.12 4.62 -6.63
N ARG A 435 18.22 4.41 -7.37
CA ARG A 435 18.29 3.43 -8.47
C ARG A 435 18.13 1.98 -8.02
N ASP A 436 18.51 1.65 -6.79
CA ASP A 436 18.38 0.32 -6.20
C ASP A 436 16.94 -0.01 -5.77
N ARG A 437 16.06 1.01 -5.69
CA ARG A 437 14.66 0.87 -5.31
C ARG A 437 13.71 0.74 -6.50
N VAL A 438 14.13 1.15 -7.70
CA VAL A 438 13.29 1.22 -8.90
C VAL A 438 13.78 0.29 -9.99
N GLU A 439 12.89 -0.57 -10.46
CA GLU A 439 13.04 -1.34 -11.68
C GLU A 439 12.44 -0.55 -12.85
N VAL A 440 13.29 -0.22 -13.82
CA VAL A 440 12.86 0.42 -15.07
C VAL A 440 12.61 -0.67 -16.11
N ILE A 441 11.35 -0.83 -16.50
CA ILE A 441 10.95 -1.74 -17.60
C ILE A 441 10.88 -0.97 -18.92
N ASP A 442 10.87 -1.67 -20.04
CA ASP A 442 10.79 -1.01 -21.35
C ASP A 442 9.37 -0.60 -21.71
N TRP A 443 9.24 0.53 -22.42
CA TRP A 443 8.01 0.88 -23.11
C TRP A 443 7.75 -0.11 -24.23
N LEU A 444 6.53 -0.66 -24.29
CA LEU A 444 6.18 -1.57 -25.38
C LEU A 444 5.93 -0.80 -26.69
N PRO A 445 6.27 -1.41 -27.85
CA PRO A 445 5.99 -0.82 -29.16
C PRO A 445 4.52 -0.41 -29.31
N ALA A 446 4.30 0.75 -29.95
CA ALA A 446 2.98 1.25 -30.25
C ALA A 446 2.69 1.17 -31.75
N PRO A 447 1.42 1.00 -32.18
CA PRO A 447 1.06 1.02 -33.59
C PRO A 447 1.43 2.36 -34.25
N ALA A 448 2.13 2.32 -35.38
CA ALA A 448 2.56 3.50 -36.11
C ALA A 448 1.41 4.49 -36.32
N LEU A 449 1.70 5.79 -36.17
CA LEU A 449 0.77 6.84 -36.54
C LEU A 449 0.54 6.79 -38.06
N ALA A 450 -0.71 6.91 -38.50
CA ALA A 450 -1.06 6.95 -39.91
C ALA A 450 -0.82 8.36 -40.47
N ALA A 451 0.45 8.75 -40.59
CA ALA A 451 0.87 10.04 -41.12
C ALA A 451 2.24 9.92 -41.80
N GLN A 452 2.42 10.65 -42.89
CA GLN A 452 3.68 10.74 -43.62
C GLN A 452 4.48 11.95 -43.15
N ARG A 453 5.81 11.84 -43.23
CA ARG A 453 6.72 12.94 -42.94
C ARG A 453 6.74 13.91 -44.11
N ASP A 454 5.80 14.85 -44.12
CA ASP A 454 5.63 15.85 -45.17
C ASP A 454 4.85 17.07 -44.63
N GLY A 455 4.98 18.21 -45.30
CA GLY A 455 4.27 19.44 -44.99
C GLY A 455 4.83 20.24 -43.82
N LYS A 456 4.01 21.17 -43.31
CA LYS A 456 4.38 22.17 -42.28
C LYS A 456 3.58 22.06 -40.99
N THR A 457 2.82 20.98 -40.84
CA THR A 457 1.92 20.77 -39.71
C THR A 457 2.62 19.98 -38.61
N PHE A 458 2.64 20.50 -37.39
CA PHE A 458 3.05 19.77 -36.20
C PHE A 458 1.84 19.26 -35.42
N LEU A 459 1.91 18.03 -34.93
CA LEU A 459 0.91 17.48 -34.02
C LEU A 459 1.34 17.72 -32.56
N PHE A 460 0.56 18.51 -31.83
CA PHE A 460 0.69 18.65 -30.39
C PHE A 460 0.05 17.45 -29.69
N ALA A 461 0.87 16.62 -29.04
CA ALA A 461 0.46 15.35 -28.45
C ALA A 461 -0.24 15.53 -27.09
N GLY A 462 -1.52 15.87 -27.12
CA GLY A 462 -2.38 15.90 -25.93
C GLY A 462 -3.29 17.13 -25.90
N PRO A 463 -3.93 17.41 -24.75
CA PRO A 463 -4.76 18.60 -24.60
C PRO A 463 -3.90 19.85 -24.43
N ALA A 464 -4.34 20.98 -25.00
CA ALA A 464 -3.60 22.24 -24.92
C ALA A 464 -3.75 22.91 -23.53
N LEU A 465 -3.04 22.39 -22.53
CA LEU A 465 -3.06 22.83 -21.14
C LEU A 465 -1.65 23.26 -20.69
N ALA A 466 -1.52 24.18 -19.73
CA ALA A 466 -0.22 24.69 -19.27
C ALA A 466 0.79 23.60 -18.89
N ARG A 467 0.37 22.57 -18.15
CA ARG A 467 1.25 21.44 -17.78
C ARG A 467 1.75 20.59 -18.96
N LYS A 468 1.12 20.72 -20.14
CA LYS A 468 1.56 20.11 -21.40
C LYS A 468 2.51 21.01 -22.21
N GLY A 469 2.85 22.19 -21.67
CA GLY A 469 3.85 23.08 -22.25
C GLY A 469 3.31 24.06 -23.30
N VAL A 470 2.01 24.35 -23.29
CA VAL A 470 1.40 25.21 -24.32
C VAL A 470 1.92 26.64 -24.33
N HIS A 471 2.37 27.17 -23.18
CA HIS A 471 2.99 28.50 -23.15
C HIS A 471 4.31 28.51 -23.94
N ALA A 472 5.16 27.50 -23.76
CA ALA A 472 6.38 27.35 -24.53
C ALA A 472 6.07 27.11 -26.02
N MET A 473 5.08 26.27 -26.32
CA MET A 473 4.62 26.00 -27.68
C MET A 473 4.14 27.26 -28.40
N ARG A 474 3.28 28.06 -27.75
CA ARG A 474 2.76 29.33 -28.30
C ARG A 474 3.89 30.32 -28.60
N ALA A 475 4.87 30.45 -27.71
CA ALA A 475 6.03 31.31 -27.93
C ALA A 475 6.95 30.77 -29.05
N ALA A 476 7.13 29.45 -29.14
CA ALA A 476 7.98 28.82 -30.15
C ALA A 476 7.42 28.92 -31.56
N ILE A 477 6.11 28.73 -31.75
CA ILE A 477 5.47 28.75 -33.08
C ILE A 477 5.22 30.16 -33.61
N ALA A 478 5.20 31.19 -32.75
CA ALA A 478 4.87 32.54 -33.16
C ALA A 478 5.80 33.07 -34.28
N GLY A 479 5.26 33.40 -35.44
CA GLY A 479 6.05 33.86 -36.59
C GLY A 479 6.84 32.76 -37.30
N LEU A 480 6.64 31.48 -36.96
CA LEU A 480 7.11 30.34 -37.75
C LEU A 480 6.08 30.02 -38.83
N ASP A 481 6.53 29.72 -40.05
CA ASP A 481 5.65 29.24 -41.13
C ASP A 481 5.30 27.75 -40.91
N ALA A 482 4.49 27.51 -39.88
CA ALA A 482 4.06 26.18 -39.44
C ALA A 482 2.63 26.22 -38.90
N ARG A 483 1.94 25.08 -38.99
CA ARG A 483 0.58 24.89 -38.46
C ARG A 483 0.61 23.97 -37.25
N LEU A 484 -0.32 24.15 -36.31
CA LEU A 484 -0.44 23.29 -35.13
C LEU A 484 -1.76 22.52 -35.12
N ALA A 485 -1.69 21.19 -35.15
CA ALA A 485 -2.82 20.32 -34.90
C ALA A 485 -2.81 19.87 -33.42
N ILE A 486 -3.92 20.05 -32.70
CA ILE A 486 -4.06 19.61 -31.30
C ILE A 486 -4.80 18.27 -31.26
N GLU A 487 -4.18 17.25 -30.66
CA GLU A 487 -4.72 15.88 -30.60
C GLU A 487 -5.99 15.76 -29.74
N ARG A 488 -6.10 16.54 -28.65
CA ARG A 488 -7.21 16.40 -27.70
C ARG A 488 -7.82 17.72 -27.28
N PRO A 489 -9.13 17.76 -27.02
CA PRO A 489 -9.78 18.96 -26.54
C PRO A 489 -9.25 19.38 -25.18
N GLY A 490 -8.98 20.66 -25.03
CA GLY A 490 -8.49 21.30 -23.82
C GLY A 490 -7.82 22.60 -24.22
N GLU A 491 -8.04 23.65 -23.45
CA GLU A 491 -7.42 24.96 -23.66
C GLU A 491 -7.06 25.51 -22.29
N ASP A 492 -5.93 26.21 -22.19
CA ASP A 492 -5.48 26.77 -20.92
C ASP A 492 -6.40 27.91 -20.46
N GLN A 493 -6.73 28.81 -21.39
CA GLN A 493 -7.68 29.90 -21.20
C GLN A 493 -8.47 30.10 -22.50
N PRO A 494 -9.70 30.64 -22.47
CA PRO A 494 -10.45 30.91 -23.68
C PRO A 494 -9.68 31.82 -24.66
N GLY A 495 -9.52 31.38 -25.91
CA GLY A 495 -8.83 32.16 -26.94
C GLY A 495 -7.31 32.22 -26.75
N PHE A 496 -6.73 31.22 -26.10
CA PHE A 496 -5.31 31.17 -25.73
C PHE A 496 -4.36 31.34 -26.92
N TRP A 497 -4.75 30.81 -28.09
CA TRP A 497 -3.91 30.79 -29.29
C TRP A 497 -3.97 32.08 -30.13
N GLY A 498 -4.96 32.96 -29.89
CA GLY A 498 -5.12 34.20 -30.67
C GLY A 498 -5.24 33.92 -32.18
N ASP A 499 -4.41 34.59 -32.98
CA ASP A 499 -4.41 34.51 -34.45
C ASP A 499 -3.52 33.38 -35.02
N LEU A 500 -2.97 32.51 -34.17
CA LEU A 500 -2.14 31.39 -34.63
C LEU A 500 -2.98 30.33 -35.38
N ASP A 501 -2.43 29.74 -36.43
CA ASP A 501 -3.07 28.64 -37.19
C ASP A 501 -3.05 27.34 -36.39
N VAL A 502 -4.04 27.21 -35.51
CA VAL A 502 -4.22 26.09 -34.60
C VAL A 502 -5.56 25.41 -34.85
N GLN A 503 -5.52 24.11 -35.13
CA GLN A 503 -6.72 23.30 -35.40
C GLN A 503 -6.84 22.18 -34.39
N LEU A 504 -8.01 22.06 -33.76
CA LEU A 504 -8.36 20.86 -33.01
C LEU A 504 -8.73 19.76 -34.01
N GLN A 505 -8.05 18.62 -33.95
CA GLN A 505 -8.36 17.47 -34.81
C GLN A 505 -8.48 16.20 -33.99
N THR A 506 -9.50 15.39 -34.30
CA THR A 506 -9.74 14.10 -33.64
C THR A 506 -8.83 12.99 -34.18
N ASP A 507 -8.43 13.09 -35.44
CA ASP A 507 -7.50 12.18 -36.10
C ASP A 507 -6.21 12.93 -36.46
N ALA A 508 -5.09 12.22 -36.53
CA ALA A 508 -3.84 12.83 -36.92
C ALA A 508 -3.90 13.24 -38.40
N PRO A 509 -3.37 14.43 -38.78
CA PRO A 509 -3.23 14.79 -40.19
C PRO A 509 -2.44 13.74 -40.97
N ASP A 510 -2.79 13.55 -42.25
CA ASP A 510 -2.08 12.63 -43.15
C ASP A 510 -0.61 13.01 -43.38
N GLN A 511 -0.29 14.30 -43.23
CA GLN A 511 1.04 14.87 -43.42
C GLN A 511 1.47 15.68 -42.19
N LEU A 512 2.61 15.30 -41.62
CA LEU A 512 3.18 15.95 -40.44
C LEU A 512 4.67 16.26 -40.63
N ALA A 513 5.07 17.47 -40.25
CA ALA A 513 6.47 17.83 -40.04
C ALA A 513 7.07 17.10 -38.84
N GLY A 514 6.25 16.80 -37.83
CA GLY A 514 6.63 16.05 -36.63
C GLY A 514 5.57 16.09 -35.54
N VAL A 515 5.87 15.43 -34.42
CA VAL A 515 5.01 15.38 -33.23
C VAL A 515 5.73 16.07 -32.07
N ILE A 516 5.04 16.97 -31.38
CA ILE A 516 5.62 17.80 -30.33
C ILE A 516 4.89 17.58 -29.01
N LEU A 517 5.66 17.42 -27.94
CA LEU A 517 5.17 17.42 -26.57
C LEU A 517 6.15 18.11 -25.62
N PRO A 518 6.11 19.45 -25.49
CA PRO A 518 7.02 20.19 -24.62
C PRO A 518 6.53 20.15 -23.15
N ALA A 519 6.04 18.99 -22.70
CA ALA A 519 5.28 18.87 -21.46
C ALA A 519 6.13 19.12 -20.21
N LEU A 520 5.47 19.61 -19.17
CA LEU A 520 5.99 19.57 -17.80
C LEU A 520 5.57 18.28 -17.10
N VAL A 521 4.37 17.78 -17.44
CA VAL A 521 3.82 16.54 -16.89
C VAL A 521 3.29 15.65 -18.02
N GLU A 522 3.91 14.48 -18.17
CA GLU A 522 3.42 13.37 -18.98
C GLU A 522 3.53 12.08 -18.18
N HIS A 523 2.57 11.18 -18.39
CA HIS A 523 2.49 9.86 -17.73
C HIS A 523 2.28 8.74 -18.75
N ASN A 524 1.81 9.07 -19.96
CA ASN A 524 1.47 8.10 -20.99
C ASN A 524 1.84 8.63 -22.39
N PRO A 525 3.14 8.59 -22.77
CA PRO A 525 3.66 9.16 -24.02
C PRO A 525 3.32 8.33 -25.28
N ARG A 526 2.11 7.76 -25.37
CA ARG A 526 1.73 6.85 -26.48
C ARG A 526 1.82 7.52 -27.84
N THR A 527 1.32 8.74 -27.95
CA THR A 527 1.33 9.47 -29.22
C THR A 527 2.76 9.65 -29.73
N LEU A 528 3.72 9.88 -28.82
CA LEU A 528 5.14 9.93 -29.16
C LEU A 528 5.67 8.57 -29.62
N LEU A 529 5.35 7.48 -28.91
CA LEU A 529 5.75 6.12 -29.31
C LEU A 529 5.18 5.75 -30.69
N ARG A 530 3.93 6.13 -30.99
CA ARG A 530 3.30 5.91 -32.30
C ARG A 530 3.97 6.72 -33.40
N ALA A 531 4.37 7.95 -33.11
CA ALA A 531 5.09 8.82 -34.04
C ALA A 531 6.49 8.27 -34.36
N LEU A 532 7.23 7.83 -33.34
CA LEU A 532 8.53 7.17 -33.50
C LEU A 532 8.40 5.89 -34.33
N ALA A 533 7.37 5.08 -34.08
CA ALA A 533 7.08 3.88 -34.87
C ALA A 533 6.72 4.20 -36.34
N ALA A 534 6.22 5.40 -36.63
CA ALA A 534 5.99 5.89 -37.99
C ALA A 534 7.23 6.55 -38.63
N GLY A 535 8.35 6.65 -37.90
CA GLY A 535 9.55 7.36 -38.37
C GLY A 535 9.41 8.88 -38.40
N LEU A 536 8.40 9.45 -37.72
CA LEU A 536 8.21 10.89 -37.63
C LEU A 536 9.17 11.50 -36.60
N PRO A 537 9.71 12.71 -36.86
CA PRO A 537 10.44 13.46 -35.85
C PRO A 537 9.57 13.72 -34.63
N VAL A 538 10.09 13.45 -33.44
CA VAL A 538 9.45 13.75 -32.16
C VAL A 538 10.28 14.76 -31.39
N ILE A 539 9.66 15.84 -30.95
CA ILE A 539 10.29 16.86 -30.11
C ILE A 539 9.57 16.85 -28.77
N ALA A 540 10.26 16.53 -27.68
CA ALA A 540 9.65 16.45 -26.37
C ALA A 540 10.61 16.90 -25.26
N THR A 541 10.09 17.13 -24.06
CA THR A 541 10.94 17.30 -22.87
C THR A 541 11.29 15.94 -22.25
N PRO A 542 12.31 15.86 -21.39
CA PRO A 542 12.55 14.67 -20.57
C PRO A 542 11.35 14.20 -19.74
N ALA A 543 10.37 15.10 -19.47
CA ALA A 543 9.15 14.76 -18.76
C ALA A 543 8.29 13.71 -19.48
N CYS A 544 8.53 13.44 -20.77
CA CYS A 544 7.84 12.37 -21.49
C CYS A 544 8.24 10.95 -21.03
N GLY A 545 9.34 10.80 -20.28
CA GLY A 545 9.75 9.52 -19.71
C GLY A 545 10.32 8.50 -20.68
N LEU A 546 10.48 8.85 -21.95
CA LEU A 546 11.11 8.00 -22.95
C LEU A 546 12.65 8.00 -22.82
N PRO A 547 13.34 6.89 -23.14
CA PRO A 547 14.79 6.89 -23.32
C PRO A 547 15.19 7.77 -24.51
N ALA A 548 16.41 8.33 -24.45
CA ALA A 548 17.02 8.93 -25.64
C ALA A 548 17.17 7.85 -26.73
N GLN A 549 16.68 8.15 -27.92
CA GLN A 549 16.61 7.21 -29.04
C GLN A 549 16.50 7.96 -30.37
N PRO A 550 16.81 7.32 -31.52
CA PRO A 550 16.66 7.93 -32.83
C PRO A 550 15.25 8.46 -33.08
N GLY A 551 15.14 9.61 -33.74
CA GLY A 551 13.87 10.28 -34.01
C GLY A 551 13.30 11.08 -32.84
N LEU A 552 13.84 10.93 -31.62
CA LEU A 552 13.43 11.71 -30.44
C LEU A 552 14.46 12.81 -30.12
N THR A 553 14.04 14.06 -30.24
CA THR A 553 14.79 15.23 -29.80
C THR A 553 14.27 15.67 -28.43
N LEU A 554 15.12 15.56 -27.41
CA LEU A 554 14.80 16.03 -26.06
C LEU A 554 15.27 17.47 -25.86
N ILE A 555 14.33 18.36 -25.56
CA ILE A 555 14.59 19.79 -25.29
C ILE A 555 14.41 20.10 -23.79
N PRO A 556 15.07 21.15 -23.26
CA PRO A 556 14.81 21.62 -21.90
C PRO A 556 13.34 22.01 -21.70
N ALA A 557 12.80 21.75 -20.51
CA ALA A 557 11.45 22.16 -20.15
C ALA A 557 11.36 23.69 -20.02
N ASN A 558 10.23 24.27 -20.47
CA ASN A 558 10.00 25.72 -20.48
C ASN A 558 11.06 26.54 -21.25
N ASP A 559 11.59 25.98 -22.34
CA ASP A 559 12.53 26.67 -23.23
C ASP A 559 11.93 26.84 -24.64
N PRO A 560 11.27 27.99 -24.92
CA PRO A 560 10.66 28.25 -26.22
C PRO A 560 11.69 28.40 -27.35
N ALA A 561 12.92 28.81 -27.05
CA ALA A 561 13.97 29.00 -28.05
C ALA A 561 14.47 27.64 -28.53
N ALA A 562 14.84 26.75 -27.60
CA ALA A 562 15.24 25.39 -27.93
C ALA A 562 14.11 24.61 -28.65
N LEU A 563 12.85 24.85 -28.26
CA LEU A 563 11.70 24.29 -28.96
C LEU A 563 11.59 24.79 -30.40
N ARG A 564 11.71 26.11 -30.62
CA ARG A 564 11.68 26.72 -31.96
C ARG A 564 12.80 26.18 -32.84
N ASP A 565 14.02 26.09 -32.32
CA ASP A 565 15.18 25.60 -33.07
C ASP A 565 14.96 24.14 -33.51
N ALA A 566 14.44 23.29 -32.61
CA ALA A 566 14.10 21.92 -32.92
C ALA A 566 12.97 21.82 -33.97
N MET A 567 11.96 22.70 -33.90
CA MET A 567 10.88 22.76 -34.89
C MET A 567 11.40 23.17 -36.27
N GLN A 568 12.24 24.20 -36.34
CA GLN A 568 12.86 24.65 -37.59
C GLN A 568 13.70 23.54 -38.20
N HIS A 569 14.53 22.87 -37.40
CA HIS A 569 15.33 21.74 -37.87
C HIS A 569 14.47 20.60 -38.45
N ALA A 570 13.32 20.31 -37.83
CA ALA A 570 12.40 19.28 -38.32
C ALA A 570 11.77 19.66 -39.68
N LEU A 571 11.43 20.94 -39.88
CA LEU A 571 10.92 21.48 -41.16
C LEU A 571 12.00 21.42 -42.25
N ASP A 572 13.22 21.84 -41.93
CA ASP A 572 14.34 21.90 -42.89
C ASP A 572 14.81 20.51 -43.32
N SER A 573 14.58 19.50 -42.47
CA SER A 573 15.00 18.11 -42.68
C SER A 573 13.92 17.24 -43.35
N ALA A 574 12.80 17.83 -43.79
CA ALA A 574 11.75 17.09 -44.47
C ALA A 574 12.26 16.50 -45.81
N PRO A 575 11.96 15.24 -46.14
CA PRO A 575 12.31 14.67 -47.44
C PRO A 575 11.62 15.46 -48.56
N ALA A 576 12.40 15.86 -49.57
CA ALA A 576 11.96 16.67 -50.70
C ALA A 576 11.03 15.93 -51.67
#